data_AF-A0ABD7HI51-F1
#
_entry.id   AF-A0ABD7HI51-F1
#
_cell.length_a   1.000
_cell.length_b   1.000
_cell.length_c   1.000
_cell.angle_alpha   90.00
_cell.angle_beta   90.00
_cell.angle_gamma   90.00
#
_symmetry.space_group_name_H-M   'P 1'
#
loop_
_entity.id
_entity.type
_entity.pdbx_description
1 polymer ?
#
loop_
_entity_poly.entity_id
_entity_poly.type
_entity_poly.pdbx_seq_one_letter_code
_entity_poly.pdbx_strand_id
1 'polypeptide(L)'
;MSDDKVLQADLDAMAKIGPHLSESARQIRGRIPADHVTPGADPGLAALEAFSKAISDVERIAAARLETISDVYDEAHKGFLTTEQLHAGYYKVPSIYQPPQRT
;
A
#
# COMPACT_ATOMS: atom_id res chain seq x y z
N MET A 1 -5.32 -16.36 22.19
CA MET A 1 -4.92 -14.93 22.12
C MET A 1 -6.18 -14.11 22.32
N SER A 2 -6.10 -12.95 22.96
CA SER A 2 -7.24 -12.01 23.04
C SER A 2 -7.32 -11.26 21.70
N ASP A 3 -8.53 -10.99 21.22
CA ASP A 3 -8.80 -10.38 19.90
C ASP A 3 -8.04 -9.05 19.71
N ASP A 4 -7.88 -8.24 20.76
CA ASP A 4 -7.09 -7.01 20.73
C ASP A 4 -5.63 -7.22 20.31
N LYS A 5 -5.04 -8.36 20.70
CA LYS A 5 -3.65 -8.69 20.31
C LYS A 5 -3.55 -9.12 18.85
N VAL A 6 -4.62 -9.72 18.31
CA VAL A 6 -4.68 -10.09 16.89
C VAL A 6 -4.84 -8.83 16.06
N LEU A 7 -5.77 -7.95 16.45
CA LEU A 7 -6.00 -6.68 15.76
C LEU A 7 -4.76 -5.79 15.76
N GLN A 8 -4.06 -5.65 16.89
CA GLN A 8 -2.81 -4.88 16.94
C GLN A 8 -1.74 -5.49 16.02
N ALA A 9 -1.62 -6.82 15.98
CA ALA A 9 -0.67 -7.48 15.09
C ALA A 9 -1.00 -7.24 13.61
N ASP A 10 -2.29 -7.21 13.25
CA ASP A 10 -2.74 -6.90 11.89
C ASP A 10 -2.46 -5.44 11.52
N LEU A 11 -2.70 -4.49 12.43
CA LEU A 11 -2.36 -3.08 12.22
C LEU A 11 -0.84 -2.88 12.03
N ASP A 12 -0.03 -3.52 12.87
CA ASP A 12 1.43 -3.49 12.76
C ASP A 12 1.94 -4.12 11.46
N ALA A 13 1.23 -5.13 10.93
CA ALA A 13 1.51 -5.72 9.64
C ALA A 13 1.13 -4.77 8.49
N MET A 14 -0.06 -4.15 8.54
CA MET A 14 -0.51 -3.17 7.56
C MET A 14 0.45 -1.98 7.45
N ALA A 15 0.96 -1.50 8.59
CA ALA A 15 1.95 -0.42 8.65
C ALA A 15 3.25 -0.71 7.86
N LYS A 16 3.54 -1.99 7.59
CA LYS A 16 4.75 -2.43 6.86
C LYS A 16 4.49 -2.67 5.37
N ILE A 17 3.26 -2.97 4.98
CA ILE A 17 2.89 -3.33 3.60
C ILE A 17 3.10 -2.12 2.68
N GLY A 18 2.59 -0.94 3.06
CA GLY A 18 2.73 0.28 2.28
C GLY A 18 4.20 0.57 1.90
N PRO A 19 5.10 0.74 2.88
CA PRO A 19 6.52 0.96 2.63
C PRO A 19 7.19 -0.12 1.78
N HIS A 20 6.87 -1.39 2.02
CA HIS A 20 7.46 -2.50 1.26
C HIS A 20 7.07 -2.48 -0.22
N LEU A 21 5.79 -2.21 -0.52
CA LEU A 21 5.30 -2.14 -1.90
C LEU A 21 5.86 -0.92 -2.64
N SER A 22 5.98 0.23 -1.96
CA SER A 22 6.60 1.43 -2.51
C SER A 22 8.08 1.22 -2.83
N GLU A 23 8.84 0.56 -1.94
CA GLU A 23 10.24 0.23 -2.19
C GLU A 23 10.39 -0.77 -3.35
N SER A 24 9.51 -1.79 -3.42
CA SER A 24 9.48 -2.72 -4.55
C SER A 24 9.21 -2.00 -5.89
N ALA A 25 8.29 -1.04 -5.90
CA ALA A 25 8.02 -0.21 -7.07
C ALA A 25 9.24 0.62 -7.48
N ARG A 26 9.94 1.23 -6.51
CA ARG A 26 11.19 1.98 -6.73
C ARG A 26 12.26 1.09 -7.36
N GLN A 27 12.46 -0.12 -6.85
CA GLN A 27 13.45 -1.06 -7.38
C GLN A 27 13.12 -1.49 -8.82
N ILE A 28 11.85 -1.74 -9.13
CA ILE A 28 11.41 -2.03 -10.50
C ILE A 28 11.69 -0.84 -11.41
N ARG A 29 11.31 0.38 -11.02
CA ARG A 29 11.59 1.58 -11.81
C ARG A 29 13.09 1.79 -12.05
N GLY A 30 13.92 1.49 -11.05
CA GLY A 30 15.37 1.66 -11.12
C GLY A 30 16.09 0.72 -12.10
N ARG A 31 15.47 -0.40 -12.49
CA ARG A 31 16.04 -1.37 -13.45
C ARG A 31 15.49 -1.24 -14.87
N ILE A 32 14.45 -0.43 -15.09
CA ILE A 32 13.90 -0.19 -16.42
C ILE A 32 14.93 0.60 -17.24
N PRO A 33 15.40 0.08 -18.39
CA PRO A 33 16.33 0.82 -19.24
C PRO A 33 15.65 2.07 -19.81
N ALA A 34 16.44 3.11 -20.06
CA ALA A 34 15.95 4.26 -20.81
C ALA A 34 15.56 3.83 -22.24
N ASP A 35 14.46 4.36 -22.77
CA ASP A 35 14.03 4.07 -24.14
C ASP A 35 15.16 4.44 -25.11
N HIS A 36 15.69 3.44 -25.81
CA HIS A 36 16.67 3.61 -26.89
C HIS A 36 16.06 3.00 -28.15
N VAL A 37 16.00 3.81 -29.20
CA VAL A 37 15.60 3.37 -30.54
C VAL A 37 16.77 3.67 -31.45
N THR A 38 17.27 2.66 -32.17
CA THR A 38 18.36 2.84 -33.13
C THR A 38 17.76 3.20 -34.49
N PRO A 39 17.93 4.44 -34.99
CA PRO A 39 17.38 4.83 -36.29
C PRO A 39 18.02 4.02 -37.42
N GLY A 40 17.21 3.46 -38.31
CA GLY A 40 17.70 2.66 -39.43
C GLY A 40 18.20 1.26 -39.04
N ALA A 41 17.84 0.75 -37.86
CA ALA A 41 18.08 -0.64 -37.47
C ALA A 41 17.52 -1.62 -38.51
N ASP A 42 18.20 -2.74 -38.69
CA ASP A 42 17.64 -3.83 -39.49
C ASP A 42 16.35 -4.36 -38.84
N PRO A 43 15.43 -4.97 -39.60
CA PRO A 43 14.14 -5.41 -39.08
C PRO A 43 14.23 -6.39 -37.89
N GLY A 44 15.29 -7.21 -37.82
CA GLY A 44 15.49 -8.14 -36.73
C GLY A 44 15.86 -7.43 -35.43
N LEU A 45 16.80 -6.50 -35.49
CA LEU A 45 17.15 -5.65 -34.35
C LEU A 45 15.97 -4.79 -33.89
N ALA A 46 15.22 -4.18 -34.83
CA ALA A 46 14.06 -3.37 -34.51
C ALA A 46 12.97 -4.18 -33.75
N ALA A 47 12.77 -5.46 -34.10
CA ALA A 47 11.85 -6.34 -33.40
C ALA A 47 12.30 -6.63 -31.95
N LEU A 48 13.61 -6.82 -31.74
CA LEU A 48 14.18 -7.00 -30.40
C LEU A 48 14.07 -5.74 -29.54
N GLU A 49 14.33 -4.56 -30.12
CA GLU A 49 14.14 -3.26 -29.45
C GLU A 49 12.66 -3.06 -29.04
N ALA A 50 11.73 -3.36 -29.95
CA ALA A 50 10.29 -3.29 -29.66
C ALA A 50 9.85 -4.25 -28.55
N PHE A 51 10.39 -5.48 -28.55
CA PHE A 51 10.12 -6.46 -27.51
C PHE A 51 10.68 -6.03 -26.15
N SER A 52 11.91 -5.50 -26.12
CA SER A 52 12.52 -4.95 -24.90
C SER A 52 11.72 -3.77 -24.33
N LYS A 53 11.22 -2.89 -25.21
CA LYS A 53 10.31 -1.81 -24.83
C LYS A 53 9.01 -2.34 -24.22
N ALA A 54 8.40 -3.37 -24.82
CA ALA A 54 7.17 -3.97 -24.28
C ALA A 54 7.37 -4.53 -22.87
N ILE A 55 8.51 -5.17 -22.59
CA ILE A 55 8.87 -5.64 -21.23
C ILE A 55 8.96 -4.43 -20.28
N SER A 56 9.68 -3.39 -20.67
CA SER A 56 9.85 -2.17 -19.89
C SER A 56 8.52 -1.49 -19.56
N ASP A 57 7.57 -1.49 -20.51
CA ASP A 57 6.23 -0.93 -20.31
C ASP A 57 5.42 -1.76 -19.30
N VAL A 58 5.48 -3.09 -19.35
CA VAL A 58 4.86 -3.98 -18.35
C VAL A 58 5.43 -3.74 -16.95
N GLU A 59 6.76 -3.59 -16.84
CA GLU A 59 7.42 -3.29 -15.58
C GLU A 59 6.97 -1.94 -15.00
N ARG A 60 6.80 -0.93 -15.85
CA ARG A 60 6.28 0.38 -15.43
C ARG A 60 4.86 0.29 -14.90
N ILE A 61 3.99 -0.48 -15.56
CA ILE A 61 2.61 -0.73 -15.10
C ILE A 61 2.61 -1.48 -13.76
N ALA A 62 3.46 -2.50 -13.61
CA ALA A 62 3.56 -3.25 -12.37
C ALA A 62 3.99 -2.35 -11.20
N ALA A 63 5.01 -1.50 -11.39
CA ALA A 63 5.45 -0.55 -10.38
C ALA A 63 4.33 0.44 -9.98
N ALA A 64 3.61 1.00 -10.95
CA ALA A 64 2.48 1.89 -10.69
C ALA A 64 1.37 1.22 -9.86
N ARG A 65 1.07 -0.06 -10.14
CA ARG A 65 0.08 -0.82 -9.36
C ARG A 65 0.54 -1.05 -7.92
N LEU A 66 1.82 -1.33 -7.70
CA LEU A 66 2.35 -1.50 -6.34
C LEU A 66 2.23 -0.22 -5.52
N GLU A 67 2.48 0.95 -6.13
CA GLU A 67 2.26 2.26 -5.50
C GLU A 67 0.77 2.47 -5.17
N THR A 68 -0.14 2.18 -6.11
CA THR A 68 -1.58 2.31 -5.84
C THR A 68 -2.04 1.40 -4.69
N ILE A 69 -1.55 0.17 -4.64
CA ILE A 69 -1.88 -0.75 -3.53
C ILE A 69 -1.27 -0.24 -2.22
N SER A 70 -0.04 0.29 -2.25
CA SER A 70 0.60 0.93 -1.10
C SER A 70 -0.26 2.06 -0.53
N ASP A 71 -0.74 2.97 -1.37
CA ASP A 71 -1.60 4.08 -0.98
C ASP A 71 -2.92 3.59 -0.34
N VAL A 72 -3.53 2.54 -0.90
CA VAL A 72 -4.74 1.93 -0.35
C VAL A 72 -4.49 1.32 1.03
N TYR A 73 -3.36 0.64 1.22
CA TYR A 73 -3.00 0.07 2.53
C TYR A 73 -2.73 1.15 3.57
N ASP A 74 -2.03 2.21 3.20
CA ASP A 74 -1.75 3.34 4.10
C ASP A 74 -3.05 4.03 4.53
N GLU A 75 -4.00 4.22 3.60
CA GLU A 75 -5.29 4.84 3.92
C GLU A 75 -6.17 3.92 4.76
N ALA A 76 -6.21 2.62 4.44
CA ALA A 76 -6.92 1.64 5.25
C ALA A 76 -6.36 1.56 6.68
N HIS A 77 -5.03 1.56 6.84
CA HIS A 77 -4.38 1.54 8.14
C HIS A 77 -4.77 2.76 9.00
N LYS A 78 -4.78 3.97 8.42
CA LYS A 78 -5.26 5.18 9.12
C LYS A 78 -6.74 5.06 9.52
N GLY A 79 -7.58 4.55 8.63
CA GLY A 79 -9.01 4.35 8.90
C GLY A 79 -9.27 3.39 10.06
N PHE A 80 -8.54 2.26 10.09
CA PHE A 80 -8.67 1.29 11.18
C PHE A 80 -8.15 1.85 12.50
N LEU A 81 -6.98 2.51 12.53
CA LEU A 81 -6.48 3.18 13.74
C LEU A 81 -7.47 4.19 14.31
N THR A 82 -8.09 4.99 13.44
CA THR A 82 -9.09 5.98 13.84
C THR A 82 -10.32 5.32 14.45
N THR A 83 -10.82 4.25 13.82
CA THR A 83 -11.98 3.50 14.31
C THR A 83 -11.72 2.89 15.68
N GLU A 84 -10.54 2.30 15.88
CA GLU A 84 -10.13 1.73 17.17
C GLU A 84 -10.00 2.79 18.27
N GLN A 85 -9.45 3.96 17.95
CA GLN A 85 -9.38 5.07 18.89
C GLN A 85 -10.78 5.56 19.30
N LEU A 86 -11.71 5.65 18.35
CA LEU A 86 -13.12 5.99 18.63
C LEU A 86 -13.78 4.94 19.52
N HIS A 87 -13.60 3.65 19.22
CA HIS A 87 -14.16 2.56 20.02
C HIS A 87 -13.61 2.62 21.45
N ALA A 88 -12.28 2.67 21.61
CA ALA A 88 -11.64 2.79 22.91
C ALA A 88 -12.07 4.05 23.68
N GLY A 89 -12.28 5.17 22.97
CA GLY A 89 -12.80 6.41 23.55
C GLY A 89 -14.23 6.27 24.07
N TYR A 90 -15.13 5.67 23.28
CA TYR A 90 -16.55 5.48 23.63
C TYR A 90 -16.74 4.66 24.91
N TYR A 91 -15.95 3.61 25.12
CA TYR A 91 -16.04 2.79 26.35
C TYR A 91 -15.34 3.40 27.57
N LYS A 92 -14.52 4.44 27.39
CA LYS A 92 -13.81 5.13 28.48
C LYS A 92 -14.51 6.40 28.97
N VAL A 93 -15.63 6.81 28.35
CA VAL A 93 -16.35 8.01 28.78
C VAL A 93 -17.05 7.76 30.12
N PRO A 94 -16.88 8.61 31.16
CA PRO A 94 -17.62 8.50 32.40
C PRO A 94 -19.12 8.57 32.14
N SER A 95 -19.89 7.62 32.69
CA SER A 95 -21.35 7.68 32.64
C SER A 95 -21.85 8.96 33.30
N ILE A 96 -22.51 9.82 32.53
CA ILE A 96 -23.24 10.99 33.05
C ILE A 96 -24.57 10.59 33.71
N TYR A 97 -24.95 9.31 33.62
CA TYR A 97 -26.16 8.80 34.25
C TYR A 97 -25.91 8.55 35.74
N GLN A 98 -26.45 9.42 36.59
CA GLN A 98 -26.60 9.13 38.02
C GLN A 98 -27.89 8.32 38.22
N PRO A 99 -27.83 7.13 38.83
CA PRO A 99 -29.04 6.40 39.18
C PRO A 99 -29.89 7.21 40.18
N PRO A 100 -31.23 7.18 40.07
CA PRO A 100 -32.10 7.95 40.96
C PRO A 100 -31.86 7.54 42.41
N GLN A 101 -31.70 8.53 43.28
CA GLN A 101 -31.56 8.30 44.72
C GLN A 101 -32.85 7.64 45.22
N ARG A 102 -32.73 6.41 45.72
CA ARG A 102 -33.82 5.76 46.45
C ARG A 102 -33.89 6.43 47.83
N THR A 103 -34.81 7.36 47.97
CA THR A 103 -35.27 7.90 49.27
C THR A 103 -36.12 6.87 50.00
#